data_AF-A0A0F7VNP5-F1
#
_entry.id   AF-A0A0F7VNP5-F1
#
_cell.length_a   1.000
_cell.length_b   1.000
_cell.length_c   1.000
_cell.angle_alpha   90.00
_cell.angle_beta   90.00
_cell.angle_gamma   90.00
#
_symmetry.space_group_name_H-M   'P 1'
#
loop_
_entity.id
_entity.type
_entity.pdbx_description
1 polymer ?
#
loop_
_entity_poly.entity_id
_entity_poly.type
_entity_poly.pdbx_seq_one_letter_code
_entity_poly.pdbx_strand_id
1 'polypeptide(L)'
;MPTSPTVRPTTPPTVWLARGRHLGSAAEDSVLRTLRRLKDSQDIDDFLELPEAEDAHERVVEARWRAPGEVTVRARLALARASAGGQEWTLAAEAEQPWDPAWPSPATMFWPDDPDATWDRDVATGLRFRGVNPLPEDDKDVRRVLRNAVRSPWNIHFVVHEAMTPDHRGREALARWLPPGLRHRVIEHRAAPQQLRVVNWALEDFGVQVPRGGAVVLPGAPVPPDYDAAGFSVRSVFLDGSEPEGLIAALTAFAALPRPLPEGGDAALTGLREEWHLLTLEEELARERRLVAMYAEALEAMTKSRDLYREAAERAHEALAAYRESAGAAPPRQPSEAPSLSPLRQLTRTLERLKGTAKALRPSPAGDAPASRPDEGPDRPVPPPGTGEDGGRVPRPAGTDDGGDRPAAAPQPDGGGDPPASFPRADDGPDAPVGTAGPDDGGDRPAKTRGAERG
;
A
#
# COMPACT_ATOMS: atom_id res chain seq x y z
N MET A 1 -9.52 -29.17 -12.97
CA MET A 1 -9.10 -29.07 -11.57
C MET A 1 -9.63 -27.75 -11.02
N PRO A 2 -10.53 -27.73 -10.02
CA PRO A 2 -10.72 -26.53 -9.22
C PRO A 2 -9.43 -26.27 -8.44
N THR A 3 -8.88 -25.06 -8.52
CA THR A 3 -7.78 -24.65 -7.65
C THR A 3 -8.31 -24.52 -6.22
N SER A 4 -7.72 -25.26 -5.28
CA SER A 4 -8.02 -25.11 -3.86
C SER A 4 -7.89 -23.64 -3.44
N PRO A 5 -8.77 -23.09 -2.60
CA PRO A 5 -8.62 -21.73 -2.11
C PRO A 5 -7.37 -21.64 -1.25
N THR A 6 -6.30 -21.06 -1.80
CA THR A 6 -5.11 -20.70 -1.01
C THR A 6 -5.55 -19.76 0.10
N VAL A 7 -5.39 -20.20 1.35
CA VAL A 7 -5.72 -19.37 2.52
C VAL A 7 -4.88 -18.12 2.45
N ARG A 8 -5.51 -16.95 2.26
CA ARG A 8 -4.79 -15.68 2.26
C ARG A 8 -4.17 -15.46 3.64
N PRO A 9 -2.90 -15.06 3.73
CA PRO A 9 -2.28 -14.73 5.01
C PRO A 9 -3.06 -13.61 5.70
N THR A 10 -3.14 -13.67 7.03
CA THR A 10 -3.80 -12.65 7.85
C THR A 10 -2.85 -11.51 8.19
N THR A 11 -3.41 -10.32 8.34
CA THR A 11 -2.68 -9.13 8.79
C THR A 11 -2.19 -9.37 10.23
N PRO A 12 -0.87 -9.25 10.51
CA PRO A 12 -0.36 -9.40 11.88
C PRO A 12 -0.95 -8.35 12.83
N PRO A 13 -1.14 -8.66 14.13
CA PRO A 13 -1.65 -7.69 15.10
C PRO A 13 -0.65 -6.56 15.40
N THR A 14 0.62 -6.74 15.08
CA THR A 14 1.70 -5.72 15.15
C THR A 14 1.62 -4.67 14.03
N VAL A 15 0.76 -4.89 13.02
CA VAL A 15 0.83 -4.21 11.72
C VAL A 15 -0.31 -3.22 11.50
N TRP A 16 0.06 -2.03 11.03
CA TRP A 16 -0.82 -0.99 10.52
C TRP A 16 -0.65 -0.90 8.99
N LEU A 17 -1.75 -1.03 8.25
CA LEU A 17 -1.78 -0.88 6.78
C LEU A 17 -2.86 0.10 6.37
N ALA A 18 -2.51 1.04 5.47
CA ALA A 18 -3.46 1.87 4.74
C ALA A 18 -2.98 2.08 3.30
N ARG A 19 -3.92 2.37 2.40
CA ARG A 19 -3.63 2.78 1.02
C ARG A 19 -4.57 3.89 0.62
N GLY A 20 -4.03 4.90 -0.05
CA GLY A 20 -4.78 6.07 -0.47
C GLY A 20 -4.15 6.77 -1.67
N ARG A 21 -4.52 8.03 -1.86
CA ARG A 21 -4.21 8.82 -3.04
C ARG A 21 -4.04 10.29 -2.67
N HIS A 22 -2.91 10.86 -3.06
CA HIS A 22 -2.59 12.27 -2.95
C HIS A 22 -3.04 13.02 -4.22
N LEU A 23 -3.75 14.13 -4.07
CA LEU A 23 -4.28 14.92 -5.19
C LEU A 23 -3.37 16.10 -5.62
N GLY A 24 -2.36 16.45 -4.82
CA GLY A 24 -1.40 17.52 -5.16
C GLY A 24 -0.23 17.04 -6.04
N SER A 25 0.49 17.99 -6.64
CA SER A 25 1.64 17.73 -7.52
C SER A 25 2.97 17.47 -6.81
N ALA A 26 3.09 17.81 -5.53
CA ALA A 26 4.36 17.81 -4.78
C ALA A 26 4.31 16.88 -3.55
N ALA A 27 3.93 15.61 -3.76
CA ALA A 27 3.80 14.62 -2.69
C ALA A 27 5.14 14.37 -1.97
N GLU A 28 6.16 14.07 -2.76
CA GLU A 28 7.53 13.76 -2.33
C GLU A 28 8.14 14.88 -1.47
N ASP A 29 8.11 16.12 -1.96
CA ASP A 29 8.52 17.32 -1.22
C ASP A 29 7.78 17.51 0.11
N SER A 30 6.47 17.20 0.13
CA SER A 30 5.66 17.31 1.34
C SER A 30 6.04 16.26 2.38
N VAL A 31 6.42 15.05 1.93
CA VAL A 31 6.89 13.97 2.81
C VAL A 31 8.25 14.30 3.38
N LEU A 32 9.23 14.59 2.51
CA LEU A 32 10.60 14.85 2.93
C LEU A 32 10.69 16.10 3.83
N ARG A 33 9.87 17.12 3.60
CA ARG A 33 9.77 18.30 4.49
C ARG A 33 9.13 17.98 5.85
N THR A 34 8.17 17.06 5.88
CA THR A 34 7.52 16.62 7.13
C THR A 34 8.49 15.80 7.97
N LEU A 35 9.14 14.79 7.37
CA LEU A 35 10.11 13.93 8.05
C LEU A 35 11.35 14.71 8.53
N ARG A 36 11.88 15.66 7.74
CA ARG A 36 12.97 16.55 8.19
C ARG A 36 12.56 17.33 9.43
N ARG A 37 11.40 18.00 9.40
CA ARG A 37 10.86 18.74 10.56
C ARG A 37 10.71 17.84 11.80
N LEU A 38 10.19 16.62 11.65
CA LEU A 38 10.00 15.68 12.75
C LEU A 38 11.32 15.13 13.31
N LYS A 39 12.35 14.97 12.46
CA LYS A 39 13.71 14.62 12.91
C LYS A 39 14.35 15.80 13.65
N ASP A 40 14.17 17.02 13.15
CA ASP A 40 14.66 18.26 13.78
C ASP A 40 13.99 18.54 15.15
N SER A 41 12.72 18.13 15.34
CA SER A 41 12.01 18.17 16.63
C SER A 41 12.18 16.93 17.51
N GLN A 42 12.90 15.91 17.03
CA GLN A 42 13.10 14.61 17.71
C GLN A 42 11.82 13.78 17.94
N ASP A 43 10.77 14.01 17.15
CA ASP A 43 9.54 13.20 17.14
C ASP A 43 9.71 11.85 16.43
N ILE A 44 10.77 11.69 15.62
CA ILE A 44 11.17 10.43 14.98
C ILE A 44 12.66 10.14 15.22
N ASP A 45 13.03 8.86 15.30
CA ASP A 45 14.42 8.41 15.48
C ASP A 45 15.25 8.79 14.23
N ASP A 46 14.78 8.39 13.05
CA ASP A 46 15.38 8.71 11.76
C ASP A 46 14.41 8.43 10.58
N PHE A 47 14.78 8.81 9.35
CA PHE A 47 14.14 8.46 8.10
C PHE A 47 15.16 8.31 6.96
N LEU A 48 14.84 7.48 5.96
CA LEU A 48 15.66 7.26 4.77
C LEU A 48 14.79 7.27 3.51
N GLU A 49 15.19 8.06 2.53
CA GLU A 49 14.70 7.98 1.16
C GLU A 49 15.52 6.93 0.40
N LEU A 50 14.87 5.90 -0.15
CA LEU A 50 15.54 4.90 -0.98
C LEU A 50 15.65 5.46 -2.42
N PRO A 51 16.79 5.29 -3.11
CA PRO A 51 16.90 5.69 -4.50
C PRO A 51 15.91 4.90 -5.37
N GLU A 52 15.32 5.55 -6.38
CA GLU A 52 14.73 4.81 -7.50
C GLU A 52 15.84 3.95 -8.12
N ALA A 53 15.62 2.63 -8.20
CA ALA A 53 16.31 1.84 -9.21
C ALA A 53 15.86 2.35 -10.59
N GLU A 54 16.70 2.24 -11.62
CA GLU A 54 16.42 2.85 -12.95
C GLU A 54 15.13 2.30 -13.61
N ASP A 55 14.68 1.10 -13.21
CA ASP A 55 13.42 0.46 -13.62
C ASP A 55 12.26 0.63 -12.61
N ALA A 56 12.48 1.24 -11.43
CA ALA A 56 11.46 1.36 -10.40
C ALA A 56 10.30 2.29 -10.82
N HIS A 57 9.08 1.96 -10.42
CA HIS A 57 7.88 2.77 -10.71
C HIS A 57 7.28 3.42 -9.45
N GLU A 58 7.97 3.28 -8.31
CA GLU A 58 7.55 3.75 -7.00
C GLU A 58 8.75 4.37 -6.25
N ARG A 59 8.56 5.53 -5.64
CA ARG A 59 9.49 6.10 -4.64
C ARG A 59 9.20 5.47 -3.29
N VAL A 60 10.25 5.16 -2.51
CA VAL A 60 10.11 4.54 -1.19
C VAL A 60 10.80 5.38 -0.13
N VAL A 61 10.09 5.64 0.98
CA VAL A 61 10.62 6.34 2.14
C VAL A 61 10.37 5.51 3.40
N GLU A 62 11.42 5.23 4.16
CA GLU A 62 11.38 4.52 5.43
C GLU A 62 11.53 5.51 6.61
N ALA A 63 10.83 5.26 7.71
CA ALA A 63 10.89 6.08 8.92
C ALA A 63 10.79 5.21 10.19
N ARG A 64 11.52 5.58 11.24
CA ARG A 64 11.56 4.89 12.54
C ARG A 64 11.27 5.88 13.66
N TRP A 65 10.47 5.48 14.66
CA TRP A 65 10.19 6.32 15.84
C TRP A 65 9.80 5.49 17.06
N ARG A 66 9.73 6.15 18.23
CA ARG A 66 9.16 5.62 19.47
C ARG A 66 7.67 5.93 19.58
N ALA A 67 6.83 4.90 19.62
CA ALA A 67 5.44 5.06 20.05
C ALA A 67 5.36 5.14 21.60
N PRO A 68 4.28 5.72 22.17
CA PRO A 68 4.08 5.79 23.62
C PRO A 68 4.31 4.44 24.32
N GLY A 69 5.26 4.43 25.26
CA GLY A 69 5.78 3.20 25.89
C GLY A 69 7.14 2.72 25.36
N GLU A 70 7.90 3.58 24.67
CA GLU A 70 9.24 3.30 24.08
C GLU A 70 9.28 2.23 22.98
N VAL A 71 8.12 1.79 22.51
CA VAL A 71 7.98 0.77 21.46
C VAL A 71 8.55 1.30 20.15
N THR A 72 9.51 0.58 19.54
CA THR A 72 9.94 0.92 18.18
C THR A 72 8.79 0.69 17.21
N VAL A 73 8.48 1.69 16.39
CA VAL A 73 7.71 1.53 15.16
C VAL A 73 8.62 1.75 13.96
N ARG A 74 8.52 0.86 12.98
CA ARG A 74 9.15 0.98 11.65
C ARG A 74 8.04 1.16 10.62
N ALA A 75 8.16 2.11 9.71
CA ALA A 75 7.19 2.29 8.63
C ALA A 75 7.86 2.58 7.29
N ARG A 76 7.19 2.13 6.23
CA ARG A 76 7.61 2.27 4.83
C ARG A 76 6.43 2.80 4.02
N LEU A 77 6.64 3.98 3.43
CA LEU A 77 5.73 4.62 2.50
C LEU A 77 6.21 4.35 1.07
N ALA A 78 5.38 3.72 0.26
CA ALA A 78 5.56 3.62 -1.18
C ALA A 78 4.66 4.65 -1.87
N LEU A 79 5.23 5.49 -2.73
CA LEU A 79 4.53 6.44 -3.58
C LEU A 79 4.64 5.97 -5.04
N ALA A 80 3.52 5.55 -5.63
CA ALA A 80 3.49 5.17 -7.04
C ALA A 80 3.77 6.39 -7.94
N ARG A 81 4.09 6.16 -9.22
CA ARG A 81 4.21 7.26 -10.20
C ARG A 81 2.92 8.08 -10.29
N ALA A 82 3.04 9.41 -10.29
CA ALA A 82 1.90 10.32 -10.37
C ALA A 82 1.06 10.11 -11.65
N SER A 83 -0.27 10.12 -11.50
CA SER A 83 -1.24 9.93 -12.58
C SER A 83 -2.14 11.16 -12.77
N ALA A 84 -2.91 11.19 -13.86
CA ALA A 84 -3.90 12.24 -14.11
C ALA A 84 -5.01 12.34 -13.03
N GLY A 85 -5.18 11.31 -12.20
CA GLY A 85 -6.08 11.34 -11.04
C GLY A 85 -5.36 11.55 -9.70
N GLY A 86 -4.12 12.03 -9.68
CA GLY A 86 -3.27 12.10 -8.50
C GLY A 86 -2.31 10.91 -8.36
N GLN A 87 -1.59 10.86 -7.25
CA GLN A 87 -0.52 9.90 -6.96
C GLN A 87 -0.98 8.90 -5.89
N GLU A 88 -0.91 7.60 -6.14
CA GLU A 88 -1.27 6.61 -5.12
C GLU A 88 -0.15 6.42 -4.10
N TRP A 89 -0.55 6.17 -2.85
CA TRP A 89 0.35 5.88 -1.75
C TRP A 89 -0.08 4.60 -1.01
N THR A 90 0.89 3.77 -0.63
CA THR A 90 0.70 2.62 0.26
C THR A 90 1.60 2.80 1.47
N LEU A 91 1.03 2.75 2.67
CA LEU A 91 1.76 2.93 3.92
C LEU A 91 1.61 1.69 4.81
N ALA A 92 2.73 1.03 5.05
CA ALA A 92 2.84 -0.07 6.00
C ALA A 92 3.68 0.36 7.20
N ALA A 93 3.21 0.05 8.41
CA ALA A 93 3.99 0.20 9.64
C ALA A 93 3.87 -1.06 10.51
N GLU A 94 4.94 -1.36 11.24
CA GLU A 94 5.01 -2.48 12.18
C GLU A 94 5.66 -2.03 13.49
N ALA A 95 5.00 -2.34 14.60
CA ALA A 95 5.49 -2.14 15.96
C ALA A 95 6.07 -3.44 16.54
N GLU A 96 6.91 -3.33 17.57
CA GLU A 96 7.47 -4.49 18.30
C GLU A 96 6.42 -5.28 19.11
N GLN A 97 5.24 -4.70 19.35
CA GLN A 97 4.12 -5.30 20.07
C GLN A 97 2.80 -5.07 19.30
N PRO A 98 1.67 -5.71 19.69
CA PRO A 98 0.36 -5.47 19.06
C PRO A 98 0.01 -3.98 18.99
N TRP A 99 -0.57 -3.57 17.87
CA TRP A 99 -0.81 -2.17 17.55
C TRP A 99 -1.91 -1.56 18.44
N ASP A 100 -1.56 -0.53 19.22
CA ASP A 100 -2.54 0.22 20.01
C ASP A 100 -3.25 1.27 19.12
N PRO A 101 -4.59 1.22 18.98
CA PRO A 101 -5.33 2.24 18.23
C PRO A 101 -5.24 3.64 18.83
N ALA A 102 -4.86 3.79 20.11
CA ALA A 102 -4.66 5.07 20.77
C ALA A 102 -3.36 5.78 20.33
N TRP A 103 -2.38 5.06 19.78
CA TRP A 103 -1.17 5.67 19.23
C TRP A 103 -1.45 6.59 18.03
N PRO A 104 -0.60 7.61 17.77
CA PRO A 104 -0.65 8.39 16.54
C PRO A 104 -0.70 7.51 15.29
N SER A 105 -1.48 7.93 14.29
CA SER A 105 -1.52 7.23 13.00
C SER A 105 -0.19 7.43 12.25
N PRO A 106 0.46 6.37 11.73
CA PRO A 106 1.68 6.46 10.92
C PRO A 106 1.65 7.53 9.83
N ALA A 107 0.49 7.79 9.24
CA ALA A 107 0.27 8.87 8.28
C ALA A 107 0.77 10.24 8.76
N THR A 108 0.62 10.59 10.06
CA THR A 108 1.05 11.89 10.60
C THR A 108 2.56 12.03 10.72
N MET A 109 3.32 10.94 10.53
CA MET A 109 4.79 10.99 10.42
C MET A 109 5.24 11.32 9.00
N PHE A 110 4.42 11.03 7.98
CA PHE A 110 4.75 11.30 6.57
C PHE A 110 4.10 12.57 6.02
N TRP A 111 2.97 13.03 6.57
CA TRP A 111 2.35 14.31 6.18
C TRP A 111 1.65 15.01 7.36
N PRO A 112 1.40 16.33 7.30
CA PRO A 112 0.74 17.05 8.39
C PRO A 112 -0.68 16.54 8.66
N ASP A 113 -1.13 16.58 9.93
CA ASP A 113 -2.48 16.18 10.34
C ASP A 113 -3.59 17.20 9.97
N ASP A 114 -3.35 17.99 8.93
CA ASP A 114 -4.13 19.15 8.51
C ASP A 114 -5.44 18.74 7.78
N PRO A 115 -6.62 19.30 8.11
CA PRO A 115 -7.87 18.98 7.42
C PRO A 115 -7.91 19.38 5.93
N ASP A 116 -7.03 20.26 5.46
CA ASP A 116 -6.88 20.63 4.04
C ASP A 116 -5.75 19.84 3.33
N ALA A 117 -5.12 18.88 4.01
CA ALA A 117 -4.10 18.02 3.41
C ALA A 117 -4.64 17.17 2.24
N THR A 118 -4.05 17.35 1.05
CA THR A 118 -4.44 16.66 -0.19
C THR A 118 -4.14 15.15 -0.24
N TRP A 119 -3.70 14.55 0.87
CA TRP A 119 -3.34 13.14 1.03
C TRP A 119 -4.52 12.20 1.22
N ASP A 120 -5.70 12.75 1.47
CA ASP A 120 -6.75 12.10 2.23
C ASP A 120 -7.73 11.23 1.45
N ARG A 121 -7.37 10.75 0.24
CA ARG A 121 -8.32 10.01 -0.61
C ARG A 121 -8.15 8.51 -0.60
N ASP A 122 -9.27 7.80 -0.57
CA ASP A 122 -9.34 6.37 -0.83
C ASP A 122 -9.20 6.05 -2.33
N VAL A 123 -8.49 4.96 -2.65
CA VAL A 123 -8.26 4.53 -4.04
C VAL A 123 -9.53 3.95 -4.69
N ALA A 124 -10.35 3.21 -3.94
CA ALA A 124 -11.49 2.48 -4.51
C ALA A 124 -12.74 3.34 -4.73
N THR A 125 -12.91 4.39 -3.92
CA THR A 125 -14.11 5.24 -3.90
C THR A 125 -13.84 6.73 -4.16
N GLY A 126 -12.59 7.21 -4.03
CA GLY A 126 -12.22 8.63 -4.17
C GLY A 126 -12.68 9.53 -3.01
N LEU A 127 -13.27 8.93 -1.97
CA LEU A 127 -13.81 9.61 -0.80
C LEU A 127 -12.72 10.03 0.18
N ARG A 128 -13.04 10.98 1.08
CA ARG A 128 -12.12 11.51 2.09
C ARG A 128 -12.04 10.59 3.31
N PHE A 129 -10.83 10.20 3.72
CA PHE A 129 -10.55 9.88 5.13
C PHE A 129 -10.88 11.11 5.97
N ARG A 130 -11.33 10.93 7.21
CA ARG A 130 -11.67 12.00 8.17
C ARG A 130 -12.74 13.02 7.74
N GLY A 131 -13.27 12.96 6.52
CA GLY A 131 -14.32 13.82 6.01
C GLY A 131 -15.72 13.20 6.07
N VAL A 132 -16.75 14.04 6.03
CA VAL A 132 -18.14 13.63 5.82
C VAL A 132 -18.34 13.36 4.33
N ASN A 133 -18.59 12.11 3.95
CA ASN A 133 -18.87 11.74 2.56
C ASN A 133 -20.37 11.43 2.38
N PRO A 134 -21.20 12.40 1.94
CA PRO A 134 -22.59 12.13 1.60
C PRO A 134 -22.68 11.16 0.41
N LEU A 135 -23.60 10.21 0.48
CA LEU A 135 -23.85 9.27 -0.62
C LEU A 135 -24.55 9.97 -1.80
N PRO A 136 -24.20 9.63 -3.06
CA PRO A 136 -24.79 10.25 -4.26
C PRO A 136 -26.33 10.21 -4.27
N GLU A 137 -26.96 11.19 -4.91
CA GLU A 137 -28.44 11.22 -5.03
C GLU A 137 -28.99 10.11 -5.94
N ASP A 138 -28.18 9.57 -6.87
CA ASP A 138 -28.55 8.50 -7.79
C ASP A 138 -28.32 7.10 -7.18
N ASP A 139 -29.38 6.27 -7.15
CA ASP A 139 -29.39 4.91 -6.60
C ASP A 139 -28.31 3.98 -7.18
N LYS A 140 -28.01 4.10 -8.48
CA LYS A 140 -27.00 3.27 -9.16
C LYS A 140 -25.60 3.68 -8.73
N ASP A 141 -25.37 4.96 -8.45
CA ASP A 141 -24.12 5.47 -7.91
C ASP A 141 -23.96 5.22 -6.40
N VAL A 142 -25.04 5.24 -5.60
CA VAL A 142 -25.02 4.69 -4.23
C VAL A 142 -24.55 3.23 -4.24
N ARG A 143 -25.14 2.40 -5.12
CA ARG A 143 -24.73 0.99 -5.28
C ARG A 143 -23.31 0.82 -5.84
N ARG A 144 -22.80 1.77 -6.62
CA ARG A 144 -21.43 1.78 -7.14
C ARG A 144 -20.43 2.08 -6.02
N VAL A 145 -20.66 3.15 -5.25
CA VAL A 145 -19.81 3.56 -4.12
C VAL A 145 -19.76 2.48 -3.05
N LEU A 146 -20.91 1.97 -2.59
CA LEU A 146 -20.96 0.97 -1.52
C LEU A 146 -20.36 -0.39 -1.96
N ARG A 147 -20.56 -0.80 -3.22
CA ARG A 147 -19.91 -2.01 -3.77
C ARG A 147 -18.39 -1.86 -3.85
N ASN A 148 -17.89 -0.68 -4.21
CA ASN A 148 -16.44 -0.41 -4.24
C ASN A 148 -15.87 -0.39 -2.81
N ALA A 149 -16.58 0.21 -1.85
CA ALA A 149 -16.19 0.24 -0.45
C ALA A 149 -16.07 -1.18 0.15
N VAL A 150 -17.07 -2.06 -0.02
CA VAL A 150 -16.98 -3.46 0.43
C VAL A 150 -15.87 -4.22 -0.30
N ARG A 151 -15.54 -3.87 -1.56
CA ARG A 151 -14.46 -4.49 -2.32
C ARG A 151 -13.05 -3.94 -2.01
N SER A 152 -12.91 -2.99 -1.09
CA SER A 152 -11.62 -2.38 -0.72
C SER A 152 -11.16 -2.86 0.66
N PRO A 153 -10.45 -4.01 0.78
CA PRO A 153 -9.98 -4.51 2.08
C PRO A 153 -8.90 -3.64 2.75
N TRP A 154 -8.34 -2.65 2.04
CA TRP A 154 -7.32 -1.74 2.56
C TRP A 154 -7.85 -0.82 3.68
N ASN A 155 -9.08 -0.33 3.55
CA ASN A 155 -9.65 0.73 4.38
C ASN A 155 -10.95 0.26 5.06
N ILE A 156 -11.24 0.80 6.25
CA ILE A 156 -12.42 0.46 7.04
C ILE A 156 -13.55 1.44 6.66
N HIS A 157 -14.52 0.96 5.90
CA HIS A 157 -15.69 1.77 5.52
C HIS A 157 -16.84 1.52 6.49
N PHE A 158 -17.56 2.57 6.88
CA PHE A 158 -18.82 2.45 7.65
C PHE A 158 -19.89 3.39 7.11
N VAL A 159 -21.16 3.00 7.24
CA VAL A 159 -22.30 3.78 6.75
C VAL A 159 -23.16 4.23 7.92
N VAL A 160 -23.45 5.52 8.00
CA VAL A 160 -24.37 6.12 8.97
C VAL A 160 -25.63 6.58 8.24
N HIS A 161 -26.81 6.31 8.81
CA HIS A 161 -28.08 6.83 8.32
C HIS A 161 -28.55 8.02 9.15
N GLU A 162 -28.72 9.17 8.51
CA GLU A 162 -29.26 10.38 9.12
C GLU A 162 -30.78 10.20 9.38
N ALA A 163 -31.20 9.97 10.63
CA ALA A 163 -32.62 9.77 10.98
C ALA A 163 -33.54 10.93 10.52
N MET A 164 -32.95 12.11 10.51
CA MET A 164 -33.44 13.44 10.14
C MET A 164 -32.22 14.28 9.72
N THR A 165 -32.42 15.39 9.02
CA THR A 165 -31.33 16.28 8.58
C THR A 165 -30.49 16.77 9.77
N PRO A 166 -29.15 16.60 9.77
CA PRO A 166 -28.29 17.02 10.87
C PRO A 166 -28.16 18.55 10.96
N ASP A 167 -27.93 18.99 12.20
CA ASP A 167 -27.62 20.38 12.54
C ASP A 167 -26.16 20.73 12.19
N HIS A 168 -25.64 21.87 12.68
CA HIS A 168 -24.24 22.24 12.47
C HIS A 168 -23.23 21.22 13.03
N ARG A 169 -23.48 20.64 14.21
CA ARG A 169 -22.56 19.70 14.88
C ARG A 169 -22.64 18.30 14.29
N GLY A 170 -23.83 17.87 13.89
CA GLY A 170 -24.04 16.62 13.16
C GLY A 170 -23.35 16.59 11.79
N ARG A 171 -23.01 17.75 11.20
CA ARG A 171 -22.26 17.87 9.93
C ARG A 171 -20.74 17.83 10.10
N GLU A 172 -20.23 17.77 11.31
CA GLU A 172 -18.81 17.51 11.57
C GLU A 172 -18.52 16.00 11.50
N ALA A 173 -17.43 15.61 10.85
CA ALA A 173 -17.06 14.19 10.67
C ALA A 173 -16.81 13.48 12.00
N LEU A 174 -17.35 12.26 12.13
CA LEU A 174 -17.25 11.44 13.34
C LEU A 174 -15.81 10.96 13.60
N ALA A 175 -14.95 11.02 12.57
CA ALA A 175 -13.53 10.71 12.66
C ALA A 175 -12.75 11.50 13.72
N ARG A 176 -13.25 12.65 14.17
CA ARG A 176 -12.65 13.41 15.30
C ARG A 176 -12.64 12.62 16.61
N TRP A 177 -13.67 11.81 16.84
CA TRP A 177 -13.82 10.93 18.00
C TRP A 177 -13.09 9.59 17.86
N LEU A 178 -12.54 9.27 16.68
CA LEU A 178 -11.83 8.00 16.51
C LEU A 178 -10.44 8.05 17.19
N PRO A 179 -10.00 6.92 17.79
CA PRO A 179 -8.63 6.72 18.23
C PRO A 179 -7.64 7.16 17.14
N PRO A 180 -6.54 7.88 17.47
CA PRO A 180 -5.69 8.52 16.46
C PRO A 180 -5.21 7.55 15.37
N GLY A 181 -4.86 6.32 15.73
CA GLY A 181 -4.40 5.28 14.82
C GLY A 181 -5.44 4.85 13.77
N LEU A 182 -6.74 5.08 13.98
CA LEU A 182 -7.79 4.72 13.03
C LEU A 182 -8.14 5.84 12.03
N ARG A 183 -7.76 7.10 12.31
CA ARG A 183 -8.19 8.29 11.56
C ARG A 183 -7.88 8.23 10.06
N HIS A 184 -6.71 7.71 9.68
CA HIS A 184 -6.28 7.55 8.28
C HIS A 184 -6.51 6.13 7.71
N ARG A 185 -7.43 5.37 8.31
CA ARG A 185 -7.92 4.07 7.80
C ARG A 185 -9.43 4.04 7.64
N VAL A 186 -10.16 4.90 8.35
CA VAL A 186 -11.62 4.86 8.46
C VAL A 186 -12.29 5.89 7.54
N ILE A 187 -13.33 5.47 6.82
CA ILE A 187 -14.07 6.26 5.84
C ILE A 187 -15.57 6.26 6.19
N GLU A 188 -16.09 7.44 6.49
CA GLU A 188 -17.49 7.69 6.84
C GLU A 188 -18.34 7.91 5.58
N HIS A 189 -19.31 7.03 5.33
CA HIS A 189 -20.37 7.21 4.32
C HIS A 189 -21.66 7.69 4.99
N ARG A 190 -22.33 8.69 4.43
CA ARG A 190 -23.51 9.33 5.04
C ARG A 190 -24.73 9.22 4.14
N ALA A 191 -25.72 8.46 4.61
CA ALA A 191 -27.01 8.28 3.95
C ALA A 191 -28.02 9.31 4.47
N ALA A 192 -28.53 10.16 3.58
CA ALA A 192 -29.60 11.11 3.87
C ALA A 192 -30.92 10.39 4.26
N PRO A 193 -31.87 11.06 4.96
CA PRO A 193 -33.04 10.41 5.55
C PRO A 193 -33.94 9.62 4.59
N GLN A 194 -33.93 9.95 3.29
CA GLN A 194 -34.65 9.26 2.23
C GLN A 194 -33.91 8.05 1.63
N GLN A 195 -32.58 7.95 1.80
CA GLN A 195 -31.74 6.95 1.14
C GLN A 195 -31.74 5.57 1.83
N LEU A 196 -32.31 5.42 3.04
CA LEU A 196 -32.28 4.17 3.83
C LEU A 196 -32.60 2.90 3.03
N ARG A 197 -33.64 2.96 2.19
CA ARG A 197 -34.10 1.81 1.39
C ARG A 197 -33.07 1.44 0.31
N VAL A 198 -32.51 2.45 -0.36
CA VAL A 198 -31.52 2.31 -1.44
C VAL A 198 -30.22 1.76 -0.89
N VAL A 199 -29.78 2.27 0.27
CA VAL A 199 -28.58 1.81 0.97
C VAL A 199 -28.73 0.39 1.46
N ASN A 200 -29.86 0.02 2.07
CA ASN A 200 -30.07 -1.36 2.50
C ASN A 200 -30.20 -2.33 1.32
N TRP A 201 -30.80 -1.93 0.20
CA TRP A 201 -30.77 -2.71 -1.05
C TRP A 201 -29.36 -2.80 -1.69
N ALA A 202 -28.51 -1.79 -1.49
CA ALA A 202 -27.11 -1.81 -1.92
C ALA A 202 -26.24 -2.76 -1.07
N LEU A 203 -26.67 -3.07 0.15
CA LEU A 203 -25.93 -3.85 1.15
C LEU A 203 -26.50 -5.27 1.37
N GLU A 204 -27.70 -5.55 0.85
CA GLU A 204 -28.35 -6.87 0.83
C GLU A 204 -27.44 -7.95 0.23
N ASP A 205 -26.75 -7.64 -0.89
CA ASP A 205 -25.74 -8.48 -1.55
C ASP A 205 -24.57 -8.90 -0.62
N PHE A 206 -24.40 -8.23 0.53
CA PHE A 206 -23.32 -8.43 1.51
C PHE A 206 -23.82 -8.88 2.89
N GLY A 207 -25.13 -9.10 3.06
CA GLY A 207 -25.71 -9.60 4.32
C GLY A 207 -25.73 -8.60 5.48
N VAL A 208 -25.60 -7.29 5.22
CA VAL A 208 -25.57 -6.25 6.27
C VAL A 208 -26.67 -5.20 6.06
N GLN A 209 -27.17 -4.63 7.15
CA GLN A 209 -28.27 -3.65 7.12
C GLN A 209 -27.97 -2.46 8.05
N VAL A 210 -28.18 -1.24 7.54
CA VAL A 210 -28.12 0.00 8.33
C VAL A 210 -29.45 0.20 9.07
N PRO A 211 -29.43 0.37 10.40
CA PRO A 211 -30.62 0.74 11.17
C PRO A 211 -31.04 2.19 10.85
N ARG A 212 -32.35 2.51 10.95
CA ARG A 212 -32.81 3.89 10.78
C ARG A 212 -32.28 4.76 11.91
N GLY A 213 -31.38 5.69 11.59
CA GLY A 213 -30.71 6.52 12.61
C GLY A 213 -29.50 5.85 13.25
N GLY A 214 -29.09 4.68 12.74
CA GLY A 214 -27.94 3.93 13.21
C GLY A 214 -26.79 3.95 12.21
N ALA A 215 -25.83 3.04 12.43
CA ALA A 215 -24.68 2.84 11.56
C ALA A 215 -24.32 1.36 11.43
N VAL A 216 -23.54 1.00 10.42
CA VAL A 216 -22.95 -0.33 10.27
C VAL A 216 -21.51 -0.25 9.75
N VAL A 217 -20.60 -1.04 10.31
CA VAL A 217 -19.24 -1.19 9.77
C VAL A 217 -19.27 -2.24 8.66
N LEU A 218 -18.79 -1.89 7.46
CA LEU A 218 -18.86 -2.78 6.30
C LEU A 218 -17.82 -3.91 6.43
N PRO A 219 -18.17 -5.16 6.06
CA PRO A 219 -17.32 -6.33 6.31
C PRO A 219 -16.01 -6.32 5.52
N GLY A 220 -15.98 -5.67 4.36
CA GLY A 220 -14.91 -5.83 3.37
C GLY A 220 -15.05 -7.13 2.56
N ALA A 221 -14.07 -7.38 1.69
CA ALA A 221 -13.98 -8.58 0.86
C ALA A 221 -12.52 -9.04 0.75
N PRO A 222 -12.15 -10.25 1.20
CA PRO A 222 -13.01 -11.25 1.87
C PRO A 222 -13.58 -10.77 3.21
N VAL A 223 -14.73 -11.32 3.60
CA VAL A 223 -15.33 -11.09 4.93
C VAL A 223 -14.43 -11.76 6.00
N PRO A 224 -14.11 -11.09 7.12
CA PRO A 224 -13.34 -11.68 8.21
C PRO A 224 -14.09 -12.86 8.87
N PRO A 225 -13.40 -13.89 9.36
CA PRO A 225 -14.05 -15.11 9.88
C PRO A 225 -14.95 -14.84 11.08
N ASP A 226 -14.55 -13.91 11.95
CA ASP A 226 -15.26 -13.54 13.18
C ASP A 226 -16.17 -12.31 13.00
N TYR A 227 -16.57 -11.97 11.77
CA TYR A 227 -17.46 -10.84 11.49
C TYR A 227 -18.93 -11.21 11.76
N ASP A 228 -19.51 -10.62 12.80
CA ASP A 228 -20.96 -10.62 13.05
C ASP A 228 -21.61 -9.31 12.57
N ALA A 229 -22.50 -9.40 11.58
CA ALA A 229 -23.27 -8.28 11.07
C ALA A 229 -24.17 -7.62 12.13
N ALA A 230 -24.56 -8.32 13.20
CA ALA A 230 -25.31 -7.74 14.31
C ALA A 230 -24.39 -6.98 15.27
N GLY A 231 -23.28 -7.58 15.70
CA GLY A 231 -22.26 -6.94 16.55
C GLY A 231 -21.62 -5.70 15.94
N PHE A 232 -21.51 -5.63 14.60
CA PHE A 232 -21.01 -4.45 13.88
C PHE A 232 -22.10 -3.48 13.38
N SER A 233 -23.35 -3.63 13.86
CA SER A 233 -24.48 -2.74 13.55
C SER A 233 -24.98 -1.98 14.80
N VAL A 234 -24.85 -0.66 14.79
CA VAL A 234 -25.20 0.24 15.90
C VAL A 234 -26.58 0.81 15.67
N ARG A 235 -27.54 0.48 16.55
CA ARG A 235 -28.97 0.82 16.38
C ARG A 235 -29.28 2.31 16.30
N SER A 236 -28.50 3.14 16.99
CA SER A 236 -28.69 4.60 17.07
C SER A 236 -27.35 5.31 17.19
N VAL A 237 -27.11 6.29 16.32
CA VAL A 237 -25.96 7.20 16.33
C VAL A 237 -26.53 8.62 16.31
N PHE A 238 -26.30 9.37 17.40
CA PHE A 238 -26.79 10.74 17.51
C PHE A 238 -25.84 11.68 16.75
N LEU A 239 -26.43 12.55 15.93
CA LEU A 239 -25.72 13.51 15.07
C LEU A 239 -26.01 14.93 15.57
N ASP A 240 -25.71 15.16 16.84
CA ASP A 240 -25.91 16.41 17.60
C ASP A 240 -24.61 16.98 18.20
N GLY A 241 -23.49 16.30 17.95
CA GLY A 241 -22.16 16.62 18.50
C GLY A 241 -21.78 15.83 19.76
N SER A 242 -22.63 14.93 20.25
CA SER A 242 -22.24 13.95 21.28
C SER A 242 -21.21 12.93 20.73
N GLU A 243 -20.51 12.25 21.63
CA GLU A 243 -19.56 11.19 21.28
C GLU A 243 -20.32 9.88 20.98
N PRO A 244 -20.19 9.29 19.78
CA PRO A 244 -20.92 8.08 19.42
C PRO A 244 -20.22 6.82 19.92
N GLU A 245 -20.09 6.66 21.25
CA GLU A 245 -19.34 5.59 21.94
C GLU A 245 -19.52 4.19 21.31
N GLY A 246 -20.77 3.76 21.07
CA GLY A 246 -21.08 2.45 20.50
C GLY A 246 -20.55 2.22 19.07
N LEU A 247 -20.42 3.28 18.27
CA LEU A 247 -19.81 3.24 16.94
C LEU A 247 -18.29 3.23 17.03
N ILE A 248 -17.70 3.97 17.97
CA ILE A 248 -16.25 3.98 18.21
C ILE A 248 -15.81 2.59 18.70
N ALA A 249 -16.57 1.98 19.61
CA ALA A 249 -16.36 0.61 20.08
C ALA A 249 -16.47 -0.41 18.93
N ALA A 250 -17.52 -0.33 18.09
CA ALA A 250 -17.68 -1.22 16.94
C ALA A 250 -16.55 -1.10 15.91
N LEU A 251 -16.12 0.13 15.59
CA LEU A 251 -14.99 0.38 14.68
C LEU A 251 -13.65 -0.10 15.26
N THR A 252 -13.43 0.07 16.57
CA THR A 252 -12.21 -0.38 17.25
C THR A 252 -12.14 -1.91 17.31
N ALA A 253 -13.26 -2.57 17.63
CA ALA A 253 -13.37 -4.02 17.60
C ALA A 253 -13.17 -4.59 16.18
N PHE A 254 -13.76 -3.95 15.15
CA PHE A 254 -13.59 -4.36 13.76
C PHE A 254 -12.13 -4.20 13.28
N ALA A 255 -11.47 -3.11 13.68
CA ALA A 255 -10.09 -2.85 13.32
C ALA A 255 -9.12 -3.93 13.84
N ALA A 256 -9.43 -4.50 15.01
CA ALA A 256 -8.68 -5.55 15.70
C ALA A 256 -8.97 -6.99 15.23
N LEU A 257 -9.97 -7.21 14.35
CA LEU A 257 -10.25 -8.54 13.81
C LEU A 257 -9.07 -9.09 12.98
N PRO A 258 -8.84 -10.43 12.98
CA PRO A 258 -7.91 -11.08 12.05
C PRO A 258 -8.39 -10.95 10.60
N ARG A 259 -7.96 -9.89 9.92
CA ARG A 259 -8.34 -9.59 8.53
C ARG A 259 -7.35 -10.20 7.53
N PRO A 260 -7.81 -10.82 6.42
CA PRO A 260 -6.92 -11.27 5.35
C PRO A 260 -6.16 -10.08 4.76
N LEU A 261 -4.91 -10.30 4.34
CA LEU A 261 -4.11 -9.23 3.75
C LEU A 261 -4.74 -8.74 2.44
N PRO A 262 -4.79 -7.41 2.23
CA PRO A 262 -5.36 -6.80 1.04
C PRO A 262 -4.45 -7.09 -0.17
N GLU A 263 -4.97 -6.90 -1.38
CA GLU A 263 -4.17 -7.09 -2.60
C GLU A 263 -3.05 -6.04 -2.69
N GLY A 264 -1.80 -6.52 -2.69
CA GLY A 264 -0.57 -5.72 -2.52
C GLY A 264 -0.05 -5.63 -1.09
N GLY A 265 -0.84 -6.04 -0.08
CA GLY A 265 -0.46 -6.00 1.34
C GLY A 265 0.72 -6.92 1.69
N ASP A 266 0.79 -8.11 1.08
CA ASP A 266 1.93 -9.03 1.22
C ASP A 266 3.24 -8.37 0.76
N ALA A 267 3.25 -7.77 -0.43
CA ALA A 267 4.43 -7.10 -0.98
C ALA A 267 4.87 -5.89 -0.12
N ALA A 268 3.92 -5.10 0.40
CA ALA A 268 4.22 -4.01 1.32
C ALA A 268 4.85 -4.50 2.64
N LEU A 269 4.44 -5.66 3.15
CA LEU A 269 5.02 -6.26 4.35
C LEU A 269 6.37 -6.96 4.11
N THR A 270 6.57 -7.61 2.96
CA THR A 270 7.90 -8.09 2.55
C THR A 270 8.87 -6.92 2.41
N GLY A 271 8.48 -5.81 1.77
CA GLY A 271 9.30 -4.60 1.70
C GLY A 271 9.66 -4.05 3.10
N LEU A 272 8.70 -3.98 4.03
CA LEU A 272 8.92 -3.49 5.39
C LEU A 272 9.78 -4.42 6.28
N ARG A 273 9.89 -5.72 5.95
CA ARG A 273 10.54 -6.73 6.80
C ARG A 273 11.84 -7.29 6.24
N GLU A 274 11.93 -7.48 4.93
CA GLU A 274 13.03 -8.13 4.24
C GLU A 274 13.91 -7.12 3.49
N GLU A 275 13.32 -6.01 3.03
CA GLU A 275 14.01 -4.93 2.31
C GLU A 275 14.21 -3.67 3.18
N TRP A 276 14.21 -3.80 4.50
CA TRP A 276 14.37 -2.68 5.44
C TRP A 276 15.83 -2.21 5.50
N HIS A 277 16.07 -0.92 5.28
CA HIS A 277 17.40 -0.32 5.22
C HIS A 277 17.73 0.54 6.46
N LEU A 278 16.72 1.10 7.14
CA LEU A 278 16.90 2.02 8.27
C LEU A 278 17.22 1.27 9.59
N LEU A 279 18.40 0.66 9.64
CA LEU A 279 18.94 -0.05 10.81
C LEU A 279 19.63 0.91 11.79
N THR A 280 19.66 0.56 13.08
CA THR A 280 20.59 1.18 14.04
C THR A 280 21.99 0.60 13.91
N LEU A 281 23.02 1.34 14.34
CA LEU A 281 24.41 0.87 14.39
C LEU A 281 24.57 -0.45 15.16
N GLU A 282 23.71 -0.73 16.15
CA GLU A 282 23.71 -2.00 16.90
C GLU A 282 23.12 -3.15 16.07
N GLU A 283 22.04 -2.91 15.33
CA GLU A 283 21.42 -3.86 14.41
C GLU A 283 22.34 -4.17 13.21
N GLU A 284 23.01 -3.15 12.65
CA GLU A 284 24.05 -3.28 11.62
C GLU A 284 25.24 -4.10 12.14
N LEU A 285 25.81 -3.72 13.29
CA LEU A 285 26.94 -4.45 13.89
C LEU A 285 26.57 -5.91 14.20
N ALA A 286 25.33 -6.17 14.62
CA ALA A 286 24.82 -7.53 14.80
C ALA A 286 24.65 -8.29 13.47
N ARG A 287 24.21 -7.61 12.40
CA ARG A 287 24.11 -8.17 11.03
C ARG A 287 25.48 -8.53 10.47
N GLU A 288 26.45 -7.62 10.53
CA GLU A 288 27.81 -7.88 10.02
C GLU A 288 28.52 -8.97 10.84
N ARG A 289 28.32 -9.03 12.16
CA ARG A 289 28.81 -10.15 12.99
C ARG A 289 28.23 -11.50 12.55
N ARG A 290 26.93 -11.58 12.22
CA ARG A 290 26.32 -12.81 11.69
C ARG A 290 26.86 -13.17 10.31
N LEU A 291 27.06 -12.20 9.43
CA LEU A 291 27.61 -12.37 8.08
C LEU A 291 29.06 -12.87 8.13
N VAL A 292 29.91 -12.28 8.98
CA VAL A 292 31.29 -12.75 9.21
C VAL A 292 31.32 -14.16 9.78
N ALA A 293 30.44 -14.51 10.73
CA ALA A 293 30.34 -15.87 11.27
C ALA A 293 29.95 -16.90 10.19
N MET A 294 28.95 -16.58 9.35
CA MET A 294 28.55 -17.42 8.22
C MET A 294 29.70 -17.65 7.22
N TYR A 295 30.48 -16.61 6.88
CA TYR A 295 31.63 -16.76 6.00
C TYR A 295 32.78 -17.55 6.65
N ALA A 296 32.99 -17.42 7.96
CA ALA A 296 33.96 -18.25 8.69
C ALA A 296 33.56 -19.74 8.68
N GLU A 297 32.30 -20.06 8.96
CA GLU A 297 31.77 -21.44 8.88
C GLU A 297 31.90 -22.01 7.46
N ALA A 298 31.57 -21.23 6.43
CA ALA A 298 31.72 -21.63 5.04
C ALA A 298 33.18 -21.92 4.66
N LEU A 299 34.14 -21.10 5.14
CA LEU A 299 35.57 -21.31 4.93
C LEU A 299 36.10 -22.54 5.69
N GLU A 300 35.62 -22.81 6.91
CA GLU A 300 35.93 -24.04 7.64
C GLU A 300 35.41 -25.27 6.90
N ALA A 301 34.15 -25.25 6.44
CA ALA A 301 33.54 -26.32 5.67
C ALA A 301 34.30 -26.59 4.35
N MET A 302 34.71 -25.54 3.62
CA MET A 302 35.56 -25.67 2.44
C MET A 302 36.93 -26.29 2.79
N THR A 303 37.59 -25.83 3.85
CA THR A 303 38.87 -26.36 4.32
C THR A 303 38.77 -27.84 4.68
N LYS A 304 37.73 -28.22 5.44
CA LYS A 304 37.44 -29.62 5.80
C LYS A 304 37.16 -30.49 4.58
N SER A 305 36.44 -29.97 3.58
CA SER A 305 36.21 -30.70 2.32
C SER A 305 37.51 -30.93 1.54
N ARG A 306 38.39 -29.93 1.44
CA ARG A 306 39.71 -30.03 0.82
C ARG A 306 40.57 -31.09 1.49
N ASP A 307 40.58 -31.14 2.81
CA ASP A 307 41.42 -32.07 3.56
C ASP A 307 40.87 -33.51 3.48
N LEU A 308 39.54 -33.70 3.48
CA LEU A 308 38.91 -34.98 3.13
C LEU A 308 39.25 -35.45 1.70
N TYR A 309 39.32 -34.53 0.73
CA TYR A 309 39.78 -34.85 -0.63
C TYR A 309 41.27 -35.22 -0.68
N ARG A 310 42.12 -34.61 0.17
CA ARG A 310 43.54 -35.00 0.29
C ARG A 310 43.66 -36.43 0.82
N GLU A 311 43.02 -36.74 1.95
CA GLU A 311 43.06 -38.09 2.53
C GLU A 311 42.51 -39.15 1.54
N ALA A 312 41.46 -38.82 0.78
CA ALA A 312 40.89 -39.71 -0.22
C ALA A 312 41.87 -39.99 -1.38
N ALA A 313 42.65 -38.99 -1.81
CA ALA A 313 43.68 -39.15 -2.82
C ALA A 313 44.89 -39.94 -2.30
N GLU A 314 45.28 -39.72 -1.04
CA GLU A 314 46.36 -40.45 -0.36
C GLU A 314 46.00 -41.94 -0.23
N ARG A 315 44.82 -42.28 0.30
CA ARG A 315 44.32 -43.66 0.37
C ARG A 315 44.19 -44.32 -1.01
N ALA A 316 43.85 -43.56 -2.05
CA ALA A 316 43.81 -44.08 -3.42
C ALA A 316 45.21 -44.39 -3.97
N HIS A 317 46.22 -43.58 -3.65
CA HIS A 317 47.61 -43.85 -3.99
C HIS A 317 48.17 -45.06 -3.22
N GLU A 318 47.85 -45.20 -1.93
CA GLU A 318 48.21 -46.38 -1.12
C GLU A 318 47.64 -47.67 -1.71
N ALA A 319 46.35 -47.68 -2.08
CA ALA A 319 45.71 -48.83 -2.72
C ALA A 319 46.36 -49.19 -4.08
N LEU A 320 46.74 -48.18 -4.87
CA LEU A 320 47.46 -48.39 -6.14
C LEU A 320 48.90 -48.88 -5.94
N ALA A 321 49.57 -48.46 -4.85
CA ALA A 321 50.90 -48.96 -4.49
C ALA A 321 50.84 -50.43 -4.07
N ALA A 322 49.93 -50.79 -3.16
CA ALA A 322 49.72 -52.17 -2.72
C ALA A 322 49.33 -53.12 -3.88
N TYR A 323 48.52 -52.64 -4.84
CA TYR A 323 48.21 -53.40 -6.05
C TYR A 323 49.43 -53.62 -6.95
N ARG A 324 50.34 -52.64 -7.06
CA ARG A 324 51.59 -52.78 -7.84
C ARG A 324 52.58 -53.73 -7.16
N GLU A 325 52.72 -53.64 -5.84
CA GLU A 325 53.62 -54.50 -5.06
C GLU A 325 53.15 -55.96 -5.09
N SER A 326 51.85 -56.22 -4.88
CA SER A 326 51.28 -57.56 -5.01
C SER A 326 51.33 -58.11 -6.45
N ALA A 327 51.18 -57.26 -7.48
CA ALA A 327 51.41 -57.66 -8.87
C ALA A 327 52.89 -57.98 -9.17
N GLY A 328 53.83 -57.35 -8.48
CA GLY A 328 55.27 -57.62 -8.59
C GLY A 328 55.70 -59.00 -8.05
N ALA A 329 54.85 -59.67 -7.27
CA ALA A 329 55.12 -60.99 -6.72
C ALA A 329 54.69 -62.17 -7.64
N ALA A 330 54.17 -61.90 -8.84
CA ALA A 330 53.68 -62.90 -9.77
C ALA A 330 54.67 -63.21 -10.92
N PRO A 331 54.92 -64.48 -11.28
CA PRO A 331 55.75 -64.84 -12.44
C PRO A 331 55.03 -64.50 -13.76
N PRO A 332 55.77 -64.29 -14.86
CA PRO A 332 55.18 -63.82 -16.12
C PRO A 332 54.25 -64.85 -16.75
N ARG A 333 52.99 -64.45 -17.00
CA ARG A 333 52.04 -65.20 -17.82
C ARG A 333 52.08 -64.72 -19.27
N GLN A 334 52.06 -65.67 -20.20
CA GLN A 334 51.97 -65.44 -21.64
C GLN A 334 50.62 -64.78 -22.02
N PRO A 335 50.56 -64.06 -23.15
CA PRO A 335 49.32 -63.47 -23.63
C PRO A 335 48.31 -64.55 -24.06
N SER A 336 47.04 -64.33 -23.71
CA SER A 336 45.89 -65.05 -24.24
C SER A 336 44.73 -64.07 -24.42
N GLU A 337 43.71 -64.46 -25.17
CA GLU A 337 42.80 -63.55 -25.86
C GLU A 337 41.70 -62.94 -24.96
N ALA A 338 41.07 -61.87 -25.47
CA ALA A 338 39.92 -61.24 -24.82
C ALA A 338 38.68 -62.17 -24.85
N PRO A 339 37.73 -62.02 -23.89
CA PRO A 339 36.64 -61.09 -24.19
C PRO A 339 36.02 -60.33 -22.98
N SER A 340 35.06 -59.46 -23.31
CA SER A 340 33.99 -58.92 -22.44
C SER A 340 34.31 -57.90 -21.32
N LEU A 341 34.29 -56.62 -21.71
CA LEU A 341 33.42 -55.57 -21.14
C LEU A 341 33.23 -55.49 -19.60
N SER A 342 34.00 -54.62 -18.93
CA SER A 342 33.80 -54.30 -17.50
C SER A 342 32.52 -53.51 -17.20
N PRO A 343 31.88 -53.72 -16.02
CA PRO A 343 30.58 -53.11 -15.66
C PRO A 343 30.62 -51.60 -15.35
N LEU A 344 31.81 -50.99 -15.21
CA LEU A 344 31.98 -49.58 -14.82
C LEU A 344 31.33 -48.56 -15.78
N ARG A 345 30.96 -48.97 -17.01
CA ARG A 345 30.18 -48.13 -17.95
C ARG A 345 28.70 -47.93 -17.57
N GLN A 346 28.18 -48.59 -16.52
CA GLN A 346 26.81 -48.36 -16.04
C GLN A 346 26.71 -47.15 -15.09
N LEU A 347 27.70 -46.94 -14.21
CA LEU A 347 27.70 -45.84 -13.23
C LEU A 347 27.82 -44.45 -13.86
N THR A 348 28.49 -44.32 -15.00
CA THR A 348 28.59 -43.04 -15.73
C THR A 348 27.27 -42.63 -16.36
N ARG A 349 26.48 -43.58 -16.89
CA ARG A 349 25.15 -43.31 -17.46
C ARG A 349 24.11 -42.87 -16.43
N THR A 350 24.21 -43.34 -15.19
CA THR A 350 23.33 -42.86 -14.10
C THR A 350 23.66 -41.43 -13.66
N LEU A 351 24.94 -41.02 -13.72
CA LEU A 351 25.34 -39.65 -13.37
C LEU A 351 25.03 -38.62 -14.46
N GLU A 352 25.06 -38.98 -15.75
CA GLU A 352 24.59 -38.09 -16.82
C GLU A 352 23.11 -37.71 -16.64
N ARG A 353 22.26 -38.67 -16.25
CA ARG A 353 20.82 -38.42 -16.05
C ARG A 353 20.52 -37.45 -14.92
N LEU A 354 21.38 -37.39 -13.89
CA LEU A 354 21.26 -36.39 -12.81
C LEU A 354 21.85 -35.01 -13.18
N LYS A 355 22.73 -34.95 -14.18
CA LYS A 355 23.31 -33.69 -14.68
C LYS A 355 22.39 -32.96 -15.67
N GLY A 356 21.41 -33.66 -16.25
CA GLY A 356 20.40 -33.08 -17.13
C GLY A 356 19.40 -32.14 -16.43
N THR A 357 18.95 -32.49 -15.22
CA THR A 357 17.96 -31.69 -14.46
C THR A 357 18.50 -30.35 -13.97
N ALA A 358 19.81 -30.26 -13.70
CA ALA A 358 20.47 -29.03 -13.27
C ALA A 358 20.65 -27.97 -14.39
N LYS A 359 20.36 -28.30 -15.66
CA LYS A 359 20.50 -27.37 -16.79
C LYS A 359 19.18 -26.72 -17.24
N ALA A 360 18.07 -26.98 -16.54
CA ALA A 360 16.76 -26.41 -16.82
C ALA A 360 16.46 -25.09 -16.07
N LEU A 361 17.37 -24.64 -15.19
CA LEU A 361 17.22 -23.43 -14.37
C LEU A 361 18.38 -22.43 -14.61
N ARG A 362 18.51 -21.98 -15.86
CA ARG A 362 19.28 -20.77 -16.18
C ARG A 362 18.65 -20.05 -17.38
N PRO A 363 18.04 -18.87 -17.19
CA PRO A 363 17.63 -18.04 -18.32
C PRO A 363 18.86 -17.52 -19.06
N SER A 364 18.71 -17.24 -20.34
CA SER A 364 19.72 -16.59 -21.18
C SER A 364 19.01 -15.59 -22.12
N PRO A 365 19.65 -14.48 -22.53
CA PRO A 365 18.91 -13.30 -23.00
C PRO A 365 18.32 -13.38 -24.41
N ALA A 366 17.56 -12.35 -24.78
CA ALA A 366 16.93 -12.17 -26.09
C ALA A 366 17.95 -11.92 -27.23
N GLY A 367 17.50 -12.11 -28.48
CA GLY A 367 18.29 -11.81 -29.68
C GLY A 367 17.56 -12.17 -30.99
N ASP A 368 16.87 -11.18 -31.56
CA ASP A 368 16.52 -10.97 -32.97
C ASP A 368 15.70 -11.99 -33.79
N ALA A 369 14.92 -11.42 -34.72
CA ALA A 369 14.25 -12.10 -35.83
C ALA A 369 15.14 -12.11 -37.09
N PRO A 370 14.74 -12.85 -38.14
CA PRO A 370 14.36 -12.09 -39.35
C PRO A 370 13.08 -12.60 -40.03
N ALA A 371 12.48 -11.74 -40.85
CA ALA A 371 11.30 -12.06 -41.66
C ALA A 371 11.67 -12.69 -43.02
N SER A 372 10.75 -13.46 -43.61
CA SER A 372 10.69 -13.74 -45.06
C SER A 372 9.32 -14.27 -45.51
N ARG A 373 8.79 -13.68 -46.58
CA ARG A 373 7.86 -14.29 -47.57
C ARG A 373 8.59 -14.24 -48.92
N PRO A 374 8.37 -15.20 -49.83
CA PRO A 374 7.26 -15.17 -50.79
C PRO A 374 6.23 -16.27 -50.48
N ASP A 375 4.95 -16.22 -50.86
CA ASP A 375 4.26 -15.80 -52.09
C ASP A 375 4.23 -16.87 -53.20
N GLU A 376 3.12 -17.61 -53.27
CA GLU A 376 2.53 -18.19 -54.48
C GLU A 376 1.10 -18.71 -54.18
N GLY A 377 0.21 -18.64 -55.18
CA GLY A 377 -1.09 -19.32 -55.23
C GLY A 377 -1.29 -19.86 -56.66
N PRO A 378 -2.52 -20.12 -57.15
CA PRO A 378 -3.84 -20.08 -56.51
C PRO A 378 -4.61 -21.42 -56.64
N ASP A 379 -5.86 -21.50 -56.14
CA ASP A 379 -6.97 -22.05 -56.95
C ASP A 379 -8.37 -21.65 -56.41
N ARG A 380 -9.40 -21.60 -57.28
CA ARG A 380 -10.80 -21.27 -56.91
C ARG A 380 -11.84 -21.54 -58.03
N PRO A 381 -12.86 -22.40 -57.78
CA PRO A 381 -14.14 -22.39 -58.52
C PRO A 381 -15.36 -21.88 -57.69
N VAL A 382 -16.42 -21.38 -58.36
CA VAL A 382 -17.63 -20.67 -57.84
C VAL A 382 -18.77 -20.71 -58.91
N PRO A 383 -20.09 -20.51 -58.67
CA PRO A 383 -20.94 -20.57 -57.46
C PRO A 383 -21.72 -21.92 -57.41
N PRO A 384 -23.00 -22.17 -57.86
CA PRO A 384 -24.23 -21.38 -58.21
C PRO A 384 -25.48 -21.78 -57.33
N PRO A 385 -26.76 -21.45 -57.69
CA PRO A 385 -27.38 -20.12 -57.83
C PRO A 385 -28.71 -19.91 -57.02
N GLY A 386 -29.16 -18.63 -56.92
CA GLY A 386 -30.59 -18.22 -56.85
C GLY A 386 -31.29 -18.26 -55.48
N THR A 387 -32.34 -17.47 -55.18
CA THR A 387 -33.05 -16.32 -55.83
C THR A 387 -33.70 -15.51 -54.68
N GLY A 388 -33.76 -14.17 -54.63
CA GLY A 388 -34.67 -13.26 -55.38
C GLY A 388 -35.89 -12.86 -54.53
N GLU A 389 -36.70 -11.80 -54.76
CA GLU A 389 -36.65 -10.53 -55.55
C GLU A 389 -38.03 -9.81 -55.31
N ASP A 390 -38.26 -8.48 -55.30
CA ASP A 390 -37.47 -7.23 -55.15
C ASP A 390 -38.43 -6.03 -54.85
N GLY A 391 -37.93 -4.89 -54.34
CA GLY A 391 -38.52 -3.55 -54.59
C GLY A 391 -39.09 -2.73 -53.42
N GLY A 392 -39.21 -1.39 -53.51
CA GLY A 392 -38.68 -0.48 -54.54
C GLY A 392 -39.21 0.98 -54.56
N ARG A 393 -38.55 1.83 -55.37
CA ARG A 393 -38.87 3.21 -55.85
C ARG A 393 -38.66 4.45 -54.94
N VAL A 394 -37.68 5.27 -55.34
CA VAL A 394 -37.30 6.59 -54.77
C VAL A 394 -37.45 7.71 -55.83
N PRO A 395 -38.04 8.89 -55.51
CA PRO A 395 -38.16 10.05 -56.41
C PRO A 395 -37.34 11.29 -55.98
N ARG A 396 -37.41 12.36 -56.80
CA ARG A 396 -36.76 13.71 -56.70
C ARG A 396 -37.50 14.68 -57.68
N PRO A 397 -37.08 15.96 -57.98
CA PRO A 397 -35.85 16.76 -57.70
C PRO A 397 -36.07 17.82 -56.58
N ALA A 398 -35.32 18.92 -56.35
CA ALA A 398 -34.15 19.61 -56.98
C ALA A 398 -33.17 20.11 -55.87
N GLY A 399 -32.34 21.16 -55.94
CA GLY A 399 -31.92 22.17 -56.95
C GLY A 399 -30.79 23.03 -56.35
N THR A 400 -29.70 23.41 -57.03
CA THR A 400 -29.45 24.48 -58.04
C THR A 400 -29.63 25.94 -57.56
N ASP A 401 -28.69 26.90 -57.68
CA ASP A 401 -27.23 27.01 -58.00
C ASP A 401 -26.80 28.50 -57.70
N ASP A 402 -25.54 28.97 -57.68
CA ASP A 402 -24.28 28.54 -57.03
C ASP A 402 -23.23 29.70 -57.07
N GLY A 403 -22.15 29.66 -56.27
CA GLY A 403 -20.90 30.45 -56.44
C GLY A 403 -20.72 31.77 -55.63
N GLY A 404 -19.47 32.09 -55.22
CA GLY A 404 -19.08 33.40 -54.67
C GLY A 404 -17.82 33.42 -53.78
N ASP A 405 -16.87 34.33 -54.05
CA ASP A 405 -15.48 34.33 -53.52
C ASP A 405 -15.21 35.11 -52.20
N ARG A 406 -13.98 34.97 -51.67
CA ARG A 406 -13.36 35.73 -50.56
C ARG A 406 -12.80 37.11 -51.01
N PRO A 407 -12.15 37.95 -50.16
CA PRO A 407 -12.36 38.34 -48.74
C PRO A 407 -12.28 39.89 -48.52
N ALA A 408 -12.49 40.44 -47.29
CA ALA A 408 -11.78 41.64 -46.77
C ALA A 408 -12.15 42.10 -45.33
N ALA A 409 -11.13 42.67 -44.65
CA ALA A 409 -11.17 43.80 -43.68
C ALA A 409 -11.94 43.70 -42.32
N ALA A 410 -11.56 44.60 -41.40
CA ALA A 410 -12.07 44.77 -40.03
C ALA A 410 -12.97 46.03 -39.89
N PRO A 411 -13.51 46.30 -38.69
CA PRO A 411 -12.96 47.44 -37.92
C PRO A 411 -12.87 47.24 -36.39
N GLN A 412 -12.18 48.18 -35.71
CA GLN A 412 -12.30 48.42 -34.26
C GLN A 412 -13.67 49.04 -33.89
N PRO A 413 -13.96 49.21 -32.58
CA PRO A 413 -13.87 50.60 -32.07
C PRO A 413 -13.08 50.74 -30.75
N ASP A 414 -12.60 51.96 -30.50
CA ASP A 414 -11.92 52.38 -29.26
C ASP A 414 -12.88 53.07 -28.26
N GLY A 415 -12.41 53.20 -27.01
CA GLY A 415 -13.00 54.02 -25.95
C GLY A 415 -13.76 53.23 -24.87
N GLY A 416 -13.64 53.52 -23.58
CA GLY A 416 -12.82 54.55 -22.90
C GLY A 416 -13.50 55.02 -21.61
N GLY A 417 -12.86 54.88 -20.45
CA GLY A 417 -13.42 55.26 -19.15
C GLY A 417 -12.45 55.01 -17.98
N ASP A 418 -12.43 55.93 -17.01
CA ASP A 418 -11.33 56.16 -16.06
C ASP A 418 -11.12 55.10 -14.94
N PRO A 419 -9.90 55.03 -14.35
CA PRO A 419 -9.59 54.18 -13.20
C PRO A 419 -9.84 54.87 -11.84
N PRO A 420 -10.07 54.11 -10.75
CA PRO A 420 -10.26 54.67 -9.40
C PRO A 420 -8.94 54.95 -8.65
N ALA A 421 -8.78 56.23 -8.27
CA ALA A 421 -8.11 56.79 -7.08
C ALA A 421 -6.93 56.03 -6.40
N SER A 422 -5.78 56.69 -6.38
CA SER A 422 -4.65 56.40 -5.48
C SER A 422 -4.95 56.74 -4.01
N PHE A 423 -4.38 55.97 -3.07
CA PHE A 423 -4.21 56.38 -1.67
C PHE A 423 -2.72 56.61 -1.35
N PRO A 424 -2.36 57.60 -0.49
CA PRO A 424 -0.98 58.02 -0.30
C PRO A 424 -0.20 57.17 0.72
N ARG A 425 1.12 57.12 0.54
CA ARG A 425 2.10 56.85 1.60
C ARG A 425 2.37 58.15 2.37
N ALA A 426 2.64 58.01 3.67
CA ALA A 426 3.42 58.96 4.45
C ALA A 426 4.23 58.16 5.49
N ASP A 427 5.52 58.44 5.60
CA ASP A 427 6.38 57.99 6.69
C ASP A 427 6.37 59.05 7.81
N ASP A 428 6.58 58.65 9.07
CA ASP A 428 7.57 59.27 9.99
C ASP A 428 7.36 58.87 11.46
N GLY A 429 8.48 58.80 12.20
CA GLY A 429 8.54 59.20 13.61
C GLY A 429 8.37 58.12 14.70
N PRO A 430 9.35 57.95 15.60
CA PRO A 430 9.22 57.19 16.84
C PRO A 430 8.91 58.10 18.05
N ASP A 431 8.42 57.52 19.16
CA ASP A 431 8.83 57.96 20.50
C ASP A 431 8.55 56.91 21.59
N ALA A 432 9.18 57.08 22.78
CA ALA A 432 9.03 56.18 23.92
C ALA A 432 8.90 56.93 25.27
N PRO A 433 8.27 56.30 26.27
CA PRO A 433 8.80 56.33 27.64
C PRO A 433 8.83 54.90 28.26
N VAL A 434 9.75 54.47 29.14
CA VAL A 434 10.60 55.12 30.17
C VAL A 434 9.87 55.43 31.50
N GLY A 435 10.22 54.67 32.55
CA GLY A 435 9.85 54.91 33.95
C GLY A 435 8.64 54.08 34.45
N THR A 436 8.59 53.61 35.71
CA THR A 436 9.57 53.66 36.82
C THR A 436 9.30 52.55 37.87
N ALA A 437 10.29 52.29 38.74
CA ALA A 437 10.14 51.52 39.98
C ALA A 437 9.11 52.14 40.97
N GLY A 438 8.68 51.51 42.07
CA GLY A 438 9.26 50.38 42.79
C GLY A 438 8.33 49.76 43.88
N PRO A 439 8.76 49.54 45.15
CA PRO A 439 8.68 48.20 45.74
C PRO A 439 7.83 48.06 47.04
N ASP A 440 7.90 46.85 47.62
CA ASP A 440 7.69 46.43 49.02
C ASP A 440 6.33 46.65 49.72
N ASP A 441 5.61 45.54 49.96
CA ASP A 441 5.49 44.87 51.28
C ASP A 441 4.82 43.47 51.04
N GLY A 442 4.80 42.45 51.90
CA GLY A 442 5.05 42.38 53.34
C GLY A 442 3.85 41.67 54.02
N GLY A 443 3.93 40.36 54.26
CA GLY A 443 2.76 39.61 54.77
C GLY A 443 3.02 38.15 55.14
N ASP A 444 3.27 37.89 56.43
CA ASP A 444 3.66 36.58 56.97
C ASP A 444 2.50 35.84 57.66
N ARG A 445 2.20 34.59 57.22
CA ARG A 445 1.66 33.44 58.00
C ARG A 445 0.34 33.65 58.82
N PRO A 446 -0.13 32.65 59.61
CA PRO A 446 0.12 31.20 59.61
C PRO A 446 -1.15 30.34 59.36
N ALA A 447 -0.96 29.01 59.35
CA ALA A 447 -2.03 28.01 59.26
C ALA A 447 -2.98 27.97 60.47
N LYS A 448 -4.15 27.33 60.30
CA LYS A 448 -4.98 26.82 61.40
C LYS A 448 -5.48 25.41 61.14
N THR A 449 -5.20 24.51 62.07
CA THR A 449 -5.68 23.13 62.08
C THR A 449 -7.15 23.05 62.50
N ARG A 450 -7.86 22.04 61.97
CA ARG A 450 -9.06 21.48 62.62
C ARG A 450 -9.22 20.01 62.25
N GLY A 451 -8.86 19.13 63.19
CA GLY A 451 -9.38 17.77 63.20
C GLY A 451 -10.72 17.72 63.95
N ALA A 452 -11.55 16.75 63.63
CA ALA A 452 -12.78 16.45 64.36
C ALA A 452 -13.11 14.96 64.22
N GLU A 453 -12.63 14.13 65.15
CA GLU A 453 -13.23 12.82 65.39
C GLU A 453 -14.55 12.99 66.15
N ARG A 454 -15.57 12.19 65.81
CA ARG A 454 -16.32 11.27 66.71
C ARG A 454 -17.69 10.95 66.13
N GLY A 455 -18.08 9.68 66.27
CA GLY A 455 -19.29 9.05 65.75
C GLY A 455 -19.10 7.55 65.77
#